data_AF-A0A7Y4W3S3-F1
#
_entry.id   AF-A0A7Y4W3S3-F1
#
_cell.length_a   1.000
_cell.length_b   1.000
_cell.length_c   1.000
_cell.angle_alpha   90.00
_cell.angle_beta   90.00
_cell.angle_gamma   90.00
#
_symmetry.space_group_name_H-M   'P 1'
#
loop_
_entity.id
_entity.type
_entity.pdbx_description
1 polymer ?
#
loop_
_entity_poly.entity_id
_entity_poly.type
_entity_poly.pdbx_seq_one_letter_code
_entity_poly.pdbx_strand_id
1 'polypeptide(L)'
;MNYFNKLPGFIKTPSGFEWVLFKKLPRIFAITTAIPTLPILYLLLSNENLNAQQQQWTYQCLGLLFSIWFFVGATTIGCVVVMIMKGPAYVADPYEMPKENKHLEDYPNL
;
A
#
# COMPACT_ATOMS: atom_id res chain seq x y z
N MET A 1 -7.79 17.53 -17.73
CA MET A 1 -8.38 16.21 -17.42
C MET A 1 -8.52 16.10 -15.91
N ASN A 2 -9.75 16.04 -15.38
CA ASN A 2 -9.99 15.84 -13.95
C ASN A 2 -9.99 14.34 -13.66
N TYR A 3 -8.85 13.80 -13.23
CA TYR A 3 -8.70 12.38 -12.93
C TYR A 3 -9.39 11.94 -11.63
N PHE A 4 -9.80 12.88 -10.77
CA PHE A 4 -10.36 12.61 -9.44
C PHE A 4 -11.60 13.43 -9.16
N ASN A 5 -12.64 13.26 -9.98
CA ASN A 5 -13.93 13.92 -9.76
C ASN A 5 -14.70 13.18 -8.66
N LYS A 6 -15.27 13.93 -7.71
CA LYS A 6 -16.07 13.38 -6.61
C LYS A 6 -17.55 13.55 -6.88
N LEU A 7 -18.36 12.59 -6.45
CA LEU A 7 -19.81 12.69 -6.53
C LEU A 7 -20.33 13.85 -5.66
N PRO A 8 -21.22 14.71 -6.19
CA PRO A 8 -21.87 15.74 -5.39
C PRO A 8 -22.75 15.09 -4.32
N GLY A 9 -22.67 15.56 -3.08
CA GLY A 9 -23.49 15.05 -1.96
C GLY A 9 -22.89 13.89 -1.14
N PHE A 10 -21.62 13.50 -1.38
CA PHE A 10 -20.99 12.44 -0.60
C PHE A 10 -20.69 12.84 0.86
N ILE A 11 -21.09 11.99 1.80
CA ILE A 11 -20.74 12.11 3.23
C ILE A 11 -19.32 11.60 3.49
N LYS A 12 -18.52 12.35 4.25
CA LYS A 12 -17.17 11.92 4.63
C LYS A 12 -17.27 10.71 5.57
N THR A 13 -16.82 9.55 5.11
CA THR A 13 -16.66 8.37 5.94
C THR A 13 -15.32 8.38 6.67
N PRO A 14 -15.22 7.77 7.86
CA PRO A 14 -13.97 7.68 8.60
C PRO A 14 -12.94 6.87 7.82
N SER A 15 -11.67 7.23 7.96
CA SER A 15 -10.57 6.55 7.25
C SER A 15 -10.46 5.10 7.69
N GLY A 16 -10.43 4.18 6.72
CA GLY A 16 -10.29 2.74 6.95
C GLY A 16 -8.91 2.33 7.49
N PHE A 17 -8.77 1.04 7.78
CA PHE A 17 -7.54 0.44 8.31
C PHE A 17 -6.35 0.63 7.35
N GLU A 18 -6.59 0.57 6.04
CA GLU A 18 -5.64 0.88 4.97
C GLU A 18 -4.90 2.21 5.17
N TRP A 19 -5.58 3.26 5.63
CA TRP A 19 -4.96 4.57 5.86
C TRP A 19 -4.07 4.59 7.11
N VAL A 20 -4.49 3.88 8.15
CA VAL A 20 -3.71 3.74 9.39
C VAL A 20 -2.45 2.93 9.12
N LEU A 21 -2.58 1.83 8.38
CA LEU A 21 -1.45 0.99 7.99
C LEU A 21 -0.46 1.77 7.12
N PHE A 22 -0.95 2.49 6.10
CA PHE A 22 -0.12 3.30 5.23
C PHE A 22 0.68 4.38 5.98
N LYS A 23 0.09 5.03 6.99
CA LYS A 23 0.80 6.00 7.84
C LYS A 23 1.87 5.37 8.73
N LYS A 24 1.69 4.11 9.15
CA LYS A 24 2.67 3.38 9.99
C LYS A 24 3.78 2.74 9.17
N LEU A 25 3.51 2.42 7.91
CA LEU A 25 4.42 1.78 6.98
C LEU A 25 5.82 2.44 6.88
N PRO A 26 5.99 3.77 6.76
CA PRO A 26 7.32 4.37 6.72
C PRO A 26 8.12 4.16 8.02
N ARG A 27 7.44 4.11 9.18
CA ARG A 27 8.11 3.79 10.45
C ARG A 27 8.53 2.33 10.51
N ILE A 28 7.64 1.43 10.07
CA ILE A 28 7.95 0.00 9.98
C ILE A 28 9.15 -0.21 9.06
N PHE A 29 9.15 0.41 7.89
CA PHE A 29 10.27 0.36 6.93
C PHE A 29 11.60 0.85 7.52
N ALA A 30 11.57 1.97 8.26
CA ALA A 30 12.76 2.50 8.91
C ALA A 30 13.30 1.52 9.97
N ILE A 31 12.42 0.98 10.83
CA ILE A 31 12.80 0.02 11.87
C ILE A 31 13.34 -1.27 11.25
N THR A 32 12.66 -1.82 10.24
CA THR A 32 13.05 -3.09 9.62
C THR A 32 14.32 -2.96 8.79
N THR A 33 14.60 -1.78 8.21
CA THR A 33 15.88 -1.51 7.52
C THR A 33 17.01 -1.27 8.52
N ALA A 34 16.73 -0.66 9.67
CA ALA A 34 17.75 -0.42 10.71
C ALA A 34 18.33 -1.73 11.29
N ILE A 35 17.49 -2.75 11.47
CA ILE A 35 17.88 -4.05 12.06
C ILE A 35 19.04 -4.74 11.30
N PRO A 36 18.98 -4.95 9.97
CA PRO A 36 20.08 -5.57 9.21
C PRO A 36 21.21 -4.59 8.90
N THR A 37 20.98 -3.27 8.87
CA THR A 37 22.03 -2.30 8.54
C THR A 37 22.97 -2.01 9.72
N LEU A 38 22.47 -1.96 10.95
CA LEU A 38 23.27 -1.79 12.16
C LEU A 38 24.44 -2.79 12.28
N PRO A 39 24.23 -4.11 12.17
CA PRO A 39 25.33 -5.07 12.28
C PRO A 39 26.31 -5.00 11.11
N ILE A 40 25.83 -4.72 9.89
CA ILE A 40 26.70 -4.54 8.72
C ILE A 40 27.61 -3.33 8.95
N LEU A 41 27.04 -2.21 9.42
CA LEU A 41 27.78 -0.99 9.73
C LEU A 41 28.80 -1.23 10.83
N TYR A 42 28.41 -1.92 11.91
CA TYR A 42 29.32 -2.28 13.00
C TYR A 42 30.52 -3.11 12.50
N LEU A 43 30.28 -4.14 11.68
CA LEU A 43 31.35 -4.95 11.11
C LEU A 43 32.30 -4.14 10.23
N LEU A 44 31.76 -3.21 9.44
CA LEU A 44 32.54 -2.36 8.53
C LEU A 44 33.41 -1.34 9.28
N LEU A 45 32.95 -0.81 10.44
CA LEU A 45 33.75 0.11 11.24
C LEU A 45 34.79 -0.60 12.13
N SER A 46 34.50 -1.83 12.60
CA SER A 46 35.38 -2.53 13.54
C SER A 46 36.49 -3.36 12.88
N ASN A 47 36.38 -3.70 11.60
CA ASN A 47 37.34 -4.61 10.94
C ASN A 47 37.89 -3.98 9.65
N GLU A 48 39.22 -3.94 9.54
CA GLU A 48 39.89 -3.52 8.29
C GLU A 48 39.89 -4.62 7.22
N ASN A 49 39.93 -5.90 7.64
CA ASN A 49 39.82 -7.06 6.76
C ASN A 49 38.71 -7.98 7.24
N LEU A 50 37.75 -8.27 6.35
CA LEU A 50 36.62 -9.14 6.66
C LEU A 50 37.01 -10.61 6.46
N ASN A 51 36.72 -11.45 7.45
CA ASN A 51 36.86 -12.89 7.32
C ASN A 51 35.77 -13.45 6.38
N ALA A 52 36.02 -14.58 5.71
CA ALA A 52 35.08 -15.23 4.80
C ALA A 52 33.71 -15.48 5.45
N GLN A 53 33.69 -15.85 6.74
CA GLN A 53 32.46 -16.07 7.49
C GLN A 53 31.67 -14.77 7.73
N GLN A 54 32.35 -13.65 8.02
CA GLN A 54 31.70 -12.33 8.19
C GLN A 54 31.14 -11.82 6.86
N GLN A 55 31.83 -12.10 5.76
CA GLN A 55 31.39 -11.73 4.42
C GLN A 55 30.13 -12.51 3.99
N GLN A 56 30.10 -13.83 4.23
CA GLN A 56 28.89 -14.63 4.00
C GLN A 56 27.69 -14.11 4.78
N TRP A 57 27.88 -13.80 6.07
CA TRP A 57 26.82 -13.26 6.90
C TRP A 57 26.32 -11.90 6.42
N THR A 58 27.23 -11.03 5.98
CA THR A 58 26.90 -9.72 5.38
C THR A 58 26.00 -9.88 4.15
N TYR A 59 26.29 -10.84 3.26
CA TYR A 59 25.43 -11.11 2.10
C TYR A 59 24.05 -11.65 2.49
N GLN A 60 23.95 -12.47 3.53
CA GLN A 60 22.66 -12.94 4.05
C GLN A 60 21.83 -11.78 4.59
N CYS A 61 22.44 -10.87 5.38
CA CYS A 61 21.78 -9.67 5.86
C CYS A 61 21.33 -8.75 4.71
N LEU A 62 22.14 -8.63 3.65
CA LEU A 62 21.79 -7.88 2.44
C LEU A 62 20.57 -8.50 1.72
N GLY A 63 20.56 -9.82 1.57
CA GLY A 63 19.41 -10.55 0.99
C GLY A 63 18.12 -10.38 1.79
N LEU A 64 18.24 -10.39 3.13
CA LEU A 64 17.11 -10.10 4.01
C LEU A 64 16.61 -8.66 3.83
N LEU A 65 17.51 -7.69 3.73
CA LEU A 65 17.18 -6.28 3.51
C LEU A 65 16.38 -6.09 2.22
N PHE A 66 16.83 -6.68 1.10
CA PHE A 66 16.09 -6.62 -0.17
C PHE A 66 14.72 -7.31 -0.09
N SER A 67 14.64 -8.43 0.62
CA SER A 67 13.37 -9.14 0.83
C SER A 67 12.37 -8.27 1.59
N ILE A 68 12.81 -7.61 2.67
CA ILE A 68 11.98 -6.68 3.45
C ILE A 68 11.48 -5.54 2.57
N TRP A 69 12.36 -4.94 1.76
CA TRP A 69 11.99 -3.85 0.85
C TRP A 69 10.93 -4.28 -0.15
N PHE A 70 11.04 -5.49 -0.70
CA PHE A 70 10.03 -6.06 -1.59
C PHE A 70 8.66 -6.21 -0.91
N PHE A 71 8.61 -6.80 0.29
CA PHE A 71 7.37 -6.96 1.04
C PHE A 71 6.72 -5.63 1.43
N VAL A 72 7.53 -4.64 1.82
CA VAL A 72 7.05 -3.30 2.12
C VAL A 72 6.50 -2.63 0.87
N GLY A 73 7.18 -2.77 -0.27
CA GLY A 73 6.72 -2.27 -1.57
C GLY A 73 5.38 -2.89 -1.97
N ALA A 74 5.26 -4.21 -1.93
CA ALA A 74 4.02 -4.92 -2.23
C ALA A 74 2.86 -4.48 -1.32
N THR A 75 3.11 -4.35 -0.02
CA THR A 75 2.12 -3.88 0.96
C THR A 75 1.69 -2.43 0.68
N THR A 76 2.64 -1.57 0.32
CA THR A 76 2.37 -0.17 -0.04
C THR A 76 1.44 -0.09 -1.24
N ILE A 77 1.76 -0.83 -2.30
CA ILE A 77 0.94 -0.88 -3.51
C ILE A 77 -0.46 -1.39 -3.17
N GLY A 78 -0.57 -2.48 -2.41
CA GLY A 78 -1.86 -3.02 -1.96
C GLY A 78 -2.69 -1.98 -1.19
N CYS A 79 -2.09 -1.24 -0.26
CA CYS A 79 -2.77 -0.17 0.48
C CYS A 79 -3.27 0.94 -0.45
N VAL A 80 -2.44 1.37 -1.41
CA VAL A 80 -2.82 2.42 -2.39
C VAL A 80 -3.98 1.96 -3.26
N VAL A 81 -3.94 0.72 -3.76
CA VAL A 81 -5.02 0.16 -4.57
C VAL A 81 -6.33 0.13 -3.79
N VAL A 82 -6.33 -0.36 -2.55
CA VAL A 82 -7.54 -0.40 -1.71
C VAL A 82 -8.06 1.01 -1.43
N MET A 83 -7.18 1.98 -1.17
CA MET A 83 -7.57 3.38 -1.00
C MET A 83 -8.22 3.98 -2.25
N ILE A 84 -7.80 3.57 -3.44
CA ILE A 84 -8.42 4.00 -4.71
C ILE A 84 -9.77 3.31 -4.88
N MET A 85 -9.84 1.98 -4.73
CA MET A 85 -11.07 1.19 -4.91
C MET A 85 -12.17 1.62 -3.94
N LYS A 86 -11.81 1.89 -2.69
CA LYS A 86 -12.73 2.34 -1.64
C LYS A 86 -12.80 3.87 -1.54
N GLY A 87 -12.24 4.58 -2.52
CA GLY A 87 -11.96 6.01 -2.44
C GLY A 87 -13.15 6.89 -2.03
N PRO A 88 -12.90 8.17 -1.67
CA PRO A 88 -13.90 9.13 -1.17
C PRO A 88 -14.97 9.53 -2.20
N ALA A 89 -15.72 8.54 -2.71
CA ALA A 89 -16.66 8.63 -3.82
C ALA A 89 -16.07 9.25 -5.09
N TYR A 90 -14.94 8.69 -5.55
CA TYR A 90 -14.51 8.96 -6.91
C TYR A 90 -15.55 8.39 -7.88
N VAL A 91 -15.91 9.18 -8.88
CA VAL A 91 -16.84 8.77 -9.93
C VAL A 91 -16.16 7.66 -10.74
N ALA A 92 -16.58 6.41 -10.52
CA ALA A 92 -16.36 5.35 -11.49
C ALA A 92 -17.23 5.64 -12.73
N ASP A 93 -16.83 5.13 -13.90
CA ASP A 93 -17.46 5.41 -15.20
C ASP A 93 -18.99 5.60 -15.05
N PRO A 94 -19.51 6.80 -15.29
CA PRO A 94 -20.92 7.07 -15.07
C PRO A 94 -21.71 6.28 -16.11
N TYR A 95 -22.27 5.15 -15.70
CA TYR A 95 -23.23 4.43 -16.52
C TYR A 95 -24.48 5.30 -16.67
N GLU A 96 -24.90 5.50 -17.92
CA GLU A 96 -26.20 6.07 -18.20
C GLU A 96 -27.26 5.11 -17.66
N MET A 97 -27.91 5.48 -16.56
CA MET A 97 -29.06 4.72 -16.08
C MET A 97 -30.18 4.87 -17.11
N PRO A 98 -30.76 3.76 -17.60
CA PRO A 98 -31.93 3.84 -18.47
C PRO A 98 -33.04 4.58 -17.71
N LYS A 99 -33.78 5.42 -18.41
CA LYS A 99 -34.91 6.13 -17.82
C LYS A 99 -35.90 5.10 -17.29
N GLU A 100 -36.24 5.24 -16.01
CA GLU A 100 -37.23 4.40 -15.34
C GLU A 100 -38.54 4.39 -16.13
N ASN A 101 -38.98 3.19 -16.52
CA ASN A 101 -40.25 3.00 -17.21
C ASN A 101 -41.30 2.58 -16.19
N LYS A 102 -42.04 3.56 -15.65
CA LYS A 102 -43.07 3.37 -14.63
C LYS A 102 -44.14 2.34 -15.00
N HIS A 103 -44.39 2.15 -16.29
CA HIS A 103 -45.34 1.15 -16.78
C HIS A 103 -44.94 -0.29 -16.41
N LEU A 104 -43.66 -0.57 -16.15
CA LEU A 104 -43.19 -1.90 -15.72
C LEU A 104 -43.38 -2.14 -14.22
N GLU A 105 -43.54 -1.09 -13.41
CA GLU A 105 -43.82 -1.22 -11.97
C GLU A 105 -45.26 -1.66 -11.71
N ASP A 106 -46.18 -1.25 -12.60
CA ASP A 106 -47.61 -1.61 -12.52
C ASP A 106 -47.86 -3.11 -12.79
N TYR A 107 -46.92 -3.80 -13.44
CA TYR A 107 -47.04 -5.20 -13.85
C TYR A 107 -45.77 -6.01 -13.54
N PRO A 108 -45.48 -6.32 -12.25
CA PRO A 108 -44.22 -6.93 -11.84
C PRO A 108 -44.01 -8.39 -12.29
N ASN A 109 -45.02 -9.02 -12.90
CA ASN A 109 -45.04 -10.45 -13.23
C ASN A 109 -45.41 -10.75 -14.70
N LEU A 110 -45.25 -9.78 -15.61
CA LEU A 110 -45.40 -9.95 -17.06
C LEU A 110 -44.01 -9.90 -17.72
#